data_AF-A0AB35Y9S0-F1
#
_entry.id   AF-A0AB35Y9S0-F1
#
_cell.length_a   1.000
_cell.length_b   1.000
_cell.length_c   1.000
_cell.angle_alpha   90.00
_cell.angle_beta   90.00
_cell.angle_gamma   90.00
#
_symmetry.space_group_name_H-M   'P 1'
#
loop_
_entity.id
_entity.type
_entity.pdbx_description
1 polymer ?
#
loop_
_entity_poly.entity_id
_entity_poly.type
_entity_poly.pdbx_seq_one_letter_code
_entity_poly.pdbx_strand_id
1 'polypeptide(L)' 'MKPIVKIIRKVDIEKQYEHILQLELDYELASLFAAMNEKNDIEIEKSKKRLGEIQMELESFHAYA' A
#
# COMPACT_ATOMS: atom_id res chain seq x y z
N MET A 1 3.56 -35.68 7.56
CA MET A 1 3.84 -34.67 8.62
C MET A 1 5.23 -34.09 8.34
N LYS A 2 5.51 -32.81 8.11
CA LYS A 2 4.79 -31.52 8.21
C LYS A 2 5.48 -30.55 7.23
N PRO A 3 4.79 -29.85 6.31
CA PRO A 3 5.32 -28.65 5.67
C PRO A 3 4.82 -27.37 6.37
N ILE A 4 4.58 -27.44 7.68
CA ILE A 4 4.03 -26.33 8.47
C ILE A 4 4.98 -25.11 8.48
N VAL A 5 6.29 -25.34 8.42
CA VAL A 5 7.32 -24.28 8.51
C VAL A 5 7.34 -23.36 7.28
N LYS A 6 7.02 -23.87 6.09
CA LYS A 6 6.98 -23.02 4.86
C LYS A 6 5.77 -22.11 4.82
N ILE A 7 4.64 -22.57 5.37
CA ILE A 7 3.37 -21.82 5.37
C ILE A 7 3.47 -20.62 6.32
N ILE A 8 4.01 -20.82 7.53
CA ILE A 8 4.19 -19.74 8.52
C ILE A 8 5.03 -18.59 7.94
N ARG A 9 6.12 -18.91 7.24
CA ARG A 9 7.04 -17.92 6.67
C ARG A 9 6.39 -17.08 5.55
N LYS A 10 5.45 -17.66 4.79
CA LYS A 10 4.76 -16.97 3.70
C LYS A 10 3.74 -15.96 4.24
N VAL A 11 3.01 -16.33 5.28
CA VAL A 11 2.03 -15.45 5.96
C VAL A 11 2.72 -14.25 6.62
N ASP A 12 3.90 -14.42 7.22
CA ASP A 12 4.66 -13.29 7.79
C ASP A 12 5.14 -12.31 6.71
N ILE A 13 5.53 -12.80 5.54
CA ILE A 13 5.96 -11.95 4.41
C ILE A 13 4.78 -11.15 3.86
N GLU A 14 3.61 -11.77 3.70
CA GLU A 14 2.40 -11.09 3.24
C GLU A 14 1.99 -9.97 4.21
N LYS A 15 2.02 -10.23 5.53
CA LYS A 15 1.78 -9.19 6.55
C LYS A 15 2.80 -8.07 6.56
N GLN A 16 4.08 -8.39 6.35
CA GLN A 16 5.13 -7.36 6.24
C GLN A 16 4.89 -6.48 5.01
N TYR A 17 4.50 -7.08 3.88
CA TYR A 17 4.20 -6.34 2.66
C TYR A 17 2.97 -5.46 2.81
N GLU A 18 1.89 -5.96 3.43
CA GLU A 18 0.71 -5.15 3.77
C GLU A 18 1.09 -3.93 4.63
N HIS A 19 1.96 -4.12 5.62
CA HIS A 19 2.43 -3.02 6.46
C HIS A 19 3.27 -2.00 5.68
N ILE A 20 4.11 -2.45 4.74
CA ILE A 20 4.86 -1.54 3.86
C ILE A 20 3.90 -0.73 2.98
N LEU A 21 2.89 -1.37 2.39
CA LEU A 21 1.88 -0.69 1.59
C LEU A 21 1.10 0.36 2.41
N GLN A 22 0.80 0.08 3.68
CA GLN A 22 0.19 1.07 4.58
C GLN A 22 1.11 2.28 4.82
N LEU A 23 2.41 2.06 5.01
CA LEU A 23 3.38 3.15 5.16
C LEU A 23 3.51 3.97 3.87
N GLU A 24 3.50 3.32 2.70
CA GLU A 24 3.49 4.00 1.41
C GLU A 24 2.20 4.81 1.19
N LEU A 25 1.05 4.28 1.61
CA LEU A 25 -0.23 4.99 1.59
C LEU A 25 -0.17 6.27 2.43
N ASP A 26 0.32 6.18 3.67
CA ASP A 26 0.46 7.33 4.58
C ASP A 26 1.40 8.40 4.00
N TYR A 27 2.52 7.96 3.41
CA TYR A 27 3.47 8.86 2.75
C TYR A 27 2.84 9.59 1.55
N GLU A 28 2.10 8.86 0.71
CA GLU A 28 1.50 9.43 -0.49
C GLU A 28 0.32 10.36 -0.14
N LEU A 29 -0.44 10.07 0.93
CA LEU A 29 -1.45 10.97 1.46
C LEU A 29 -0.83 12.28 1.98
N ALA A 30 0.30 12.20 2.68
CA ALA A 30 1.03 13.39 3.12
C ALA A 30 1.55 14.21 1.91
N SER A 31 2.02 13.53 0.87
CA SER A 31 2.48 14.17 -0.38
C SER A 31 1.32 14.84 -1.12
N LEU A 32 0.17 14.18 -1.21
CA LEU A 32 -1.05 14.75 -1.80
C LEU A 32 -1.49 16.00 -1.03
N PHE A 33 -1.47 15.96 0.31
CA PHE A 33 -1.82 17.12 1.13
C PHE A 33 -0.90 18.31 0.85
N ALA A 34 0.40 18.09 0.76
CA ALA A 34 1.36 19.14 0.38
C ALA A 34 1.07 19.69 -1.03
N ALA A 35 0.88 18.82 -2.02
CA ALA A 35 0.59 19.21 -3.40
C ALA A 35 -0.72 20.00 -3.52
N MET A 36 -1.75 19.63 -2.75
CA MET A 36 -3.02 20.36 -2.67
C MET A 36 -2.85 21.76 -2.07
N ASN A 37 -2.02 21.90 -1.04
CA ASN A 37 -1.73 23.22 -0.45
C ASN A 37 -0.96 24.12 -1.41
N GLU A 38 -0.04 23.55 -2.20
CA GLU A 38 0.73 24.25 -3.22
C GLU A 38 -0.05 24.47 -4.53
N LYS A 39 -1.27 23.90 -4.66
CA LYS A 39 -2.08 23.89 -5.89
C LYS A 39 -1.32 23.36 -7.10
N ASN A 40 -0.46 22.36 -6.87
CA ASN A 40 0.31 21.72 -7.93
C ASN A 40 -0.50 20.58 -8.54
N ASP A 41 -1.34 20.89 -9.54
CA ASP A 41 -2.25 19.93 -10.16
C ASP A 41 -1.55 18.68 -10.74
N ILE A 42 -0.30 18.83 -11.19
CA ILE A 42 0.48 17.70 -11.73
C ILE A 42 0.80 16.70 -10.62
N GLU A 43 1.31 17.19 -9.49
CA GLU A 43 1.63 16.32 -8.35
C GLU A 43 0.36 15.78 -7.68
N ILE A 44 -0.73 16.56 -7.63
CA ILE A 44 -2.03 16.09 -7.14
C ILE A 44 -2.52 14.87 -7.93
N GLU A 45 -2.54 14.95 -9.27
CA GLU A 45 -3.02 13.83 -10.10
C GLU A 45 -2.09 12.62 -10.03
N LYS A 46 -0.78 12.85 -9.95
CA LYS A 46 0.22 11.80 -9.76
C LYS A 46 0.04 11.08 -8.42
N SER A 47 -0.16 11.83 -7.32
CA SER A 47 -0.39 11.26 -6.01
C SER A 47 -1.71 10.48 -5.94
N LYS A 48 -2.80 11.01 -6.52
CA LYS A 48 -4.07 10.27 -6.62
C LYS A 48 -3.92 8.97 -7.38
N LYS A 49 -3.18 8.97 -8.50
CA LYS A 49 -2.94 7.76 -9.27
C LYS A 49 -2.19 6.71 -8.45
N ARG A 50 -1.12 7.13 -7.75
CA ARG A 50 -0.33 6.26 -6.88
C ARG A 50 -1.15 5.69 -5.72
N LEU A 51 -1.98 6.52 -5.06
CA LEU A 51 -2.90 6.08 -4.02
C LEU A 51 -3.88 5.01 -4.53
N GLY A 52 -4.39 5.17 -5.76
CA GLY A 52 -5.24 4.16 -6.39
C GLY A 52 -4.52 2.83 -6.64
N GLU A 53 -3.25 2.88 -7.07
CA GLU A 53 -2.41 1.68 -7.25
C GLU A 53 -2.19 0.95 -5.92
N ILE A 54 -1.80 1.67 -4.86
CA ILE A 54 -1.59 1.12 -3.51
C ILE A 54 -2.89 0.51 -2.96
N GLN A 55 -4.02 1.19 -3.17
CA GLN A 55 -5.31 0.70 -2.70
C GLN A 55 -5.74 -0.58 -3.42
N MET A 56 -5.54 -0.69 -4.74
CA MET A 56 -5.81 -1.93 -5.48
C MET A 56 -4.92 -3.08 -4.99
N GLU A 57 -3.65 -2.80 -4.67
CA GLU A 57 -2.75 -3.81 -4.11
C GLU A 57 -3.23 -4.27 -2.72
N LEU A 58 -3.58 -3.35 -1.82
CA LEU A 58 -4.14 -3.68 -0.50
C LEU A 58 -5.45 -4.48 -0.60
N GLU A 59 -6.35 -4.09 -1.49
CA GLU A 59 -7.60 -4.81 -1.75
C GLU A 59 -7.33 -6.24 -2.25
N SER A 60 -6.26 -6.46 -3.02
CA SER A 60 -5.88 -7.81 -3.46
C SER A 60 -5.47 -8.73 -2.29
N PHE A 61 -4.87 -8.17 -1.22
CA PHE A 61 -4.56 -8.92 0.00
C PHE A 61 -5.81 -9.18 0.83
N HIS A 62 -6.71 -8.19 0.94
CA HIS A 62 -7.96 -8.35 1.69
C HIS A 62 -8.98 -9.25 0.99
N ALA A 63 -9.01 -9.30 -0.34
CA ALA A 63 -9.89 -10.18 -1.10
C ALA A 63 -9.54 -11.68 -0.95
N TYR A 64 -8.36 -11.99 -0.41
CA TYR A 64 -7.90 -13.36 -0.15
C TYR A 64 -8.03 -13.79 1.33
N ALA A 65 -8.46 -12.89 2.21
CA ALA A 65 -8.63 -13.10 3.66
C ALA A 65 -10.05 -13.57 4.02
#